data_AF-A0A7S2PE77-F1
#
_entry.id   AF-A0A7S2PE77-F1
#
_cell.length_a   1.000
_cell.length_b   1.000
_cell.length_c   1.000
_cell.angle_alpha   90.00
_cell.angle_beta   90.00
_cell.angle_gamma   90.00
#
_symmetry.space_group_name_H-M   'P 1'
#
loop_
_entity.id
_entity.type
_entity.pdbx_description
1 polymer ?
#
loop_
_entity_poly.entity_id
_entity_poly.type
_entity_poly.pdbx_seq_one_letter_code
_entity_poly.pdbx_strand_id
1 'polypeptide(L)'
;RNAYYLNSNVIMPLTKPYRLSFAEFVGPGRLQFFVSHFWGTCFRHFVETVRRHAEGTAIHEWSSISYWVCFLSNNQWDVAAEVGGGHWQDSSFYLALRSGLCRATCMVLDDKALPLTRSWCLFEVLQTFLLLQSSDNGGFEGLTFCTQEGVLGKDRSGCADVSIALAK
;
A
#
# COMPACT_ATOMS: atom_id res chain seq x y z
N ARG A 1 14.23 -11.33 -4.72
CA ARG A 1 13.08 -11.90 -3.98
C ARG A 1 11.96 -10.87 -3.98
N ASN A 2 10.70 -11.28 -4.09
CA ASN A 2 9.52 -10.41 -4.19
C ASN A 2 8.42 -10.89 -3.22
N ALA A 3 7.24 -10.29 -3.23
CA ALA A 3 6.17 -10.65 -2.30
C ALA A 3 5.68 -12.09 -2.49
N TYR A 4 5.63 -12.62 -3.73
CA TYR A 4 5.30 -14.03 -3.98
C TYR A 4 6.26 -14.99 -3.27
N TYR A 5 7.56 -14.71 -3.37
CA TYR A 5 8.59 -15.51 -2.68
C TYR A 5 8.45 -15.40 -1.17
N LEU A 6 8.30 -14.18 -0.64
CA LEU A 6 8.21 -13.96 0.80
C LEU A 6 6.96 -14.56 1.40
N ASN A 7 5.82 -14.45 0.72
CA ASN A 7 4.58 -15.03 1.18
C ASN A 7 4.72 -16.55 1.38
N SER A 8 5.16 -17.24 0.33
CA SER A 8 5.29 -18.70 0.32
C SER A 8 6.41 -19.24 1.21
N ASN A 9 7.55 -18.55 1.30
CA ASN A 9 8.76 -19.08 1.96
C ASN A 9 9.04 -18.50 3.34
N VAL A 10 8.35 -17.43 3.75
CA VAL A 10 8.59 -16.75 5.03
C VAL A 10 7.29 -16.59 5.80
N ILE A 11 6.31 -15.89 5.24
CA ILE A 11 5.09 -15.50 5.96
C ILE A 11 4.22 -16.71 6.27
N MET A 12 3.90 -17.52 5.26
CA MET A 12 3.10 -18.73 5.46
C MET A 12 3.77 -19.70 6.45
N PRO A 13 5.07 -20.05 6.34
CA PRO A 13 5.73 -20.87 7.35
C PRO A 13 5.66 -20.31 8.78
N LEU A 14 5.88 -19.00 8.97
CA LEU A 14 5.87 -18.38 10.30
C LEU A 14 4.47 -18.32 10.92
N THR A 15 3.45 -18.04 10.11
CA THR A 15 2.07 -17.87 10.59
C THR A 15 1.30 -19.19 10.69
N LYS A 16 1.83 -20.30 10.14
CA LYS A 16 1.18 -21.63 10.11
C LYS A 16 0.60 -22.12 11.44
N PRO A 17 1.28 -21.99 12.59
CA PRO A 17 0.72 -22.49 13.85
C PRO A 17 -0.54 -21.76 14.30
N TYR A 18 -0.70 -20.49 13.91
CA TYR A 18 -1.77 -19.60 14.39
C TYR A 18 -2.80 -19.27 13.31
N ARG A 19 -2.43 -19.41 12.03
CA ARG A 19 -3.26 -19.08 10.86
C ARG A 19 -3.78 -17.63 10.88
N LEU A 20 -2.91 -16.71 11.31
CA LEU A 20 -3.15 -15.28 11.33
C LEU A 20 -2.47 -14.58 10.14
N SER A 21 -2.81 -13.33 9.89
CA SER A 21 -1.96 -12.45 9.07
C SER A 21 -0.57 -12.29 9.70
N PHE A 22 0.42 -11.88 8.90
CA PHE A 22 1.75 -11.59 9.44
C PHE A 22 1.70 -10.42 10.42
N ALA A 23 0.91 -9.39 10.12
CA ALA A 23 0.75 -8.20 10.97
C ALA A 23 0.19 -8.55 12.36
N GLU A 24 -0.81 -9.42 12.43
CA GLU A 24 -1.33 -9.90 13.72
C GLU A 24 -0.31 -10.76 14.48
N PHE A 25 0.46 -11.59 13.76
CA PHE A 25 1.46 -12.45 14.37
C PHE A 25 2.62 -11.67 15.02
N VAL A 26 3.11 -10.60 14.39
CA VAL A 26 4.26 -9.83 14.91
C VAL A 26 3.88 -8.69 15.86
N GLY A 27 2.59 -8.38 15.99
CA GLY A 27 2.08 -7.24 16.74
C GLY A 27 1.59 -6.13 15.81
N PRO A 28 0.27 -5.93 15.66
CA PRO A 28 -0.28 -4.99 14.70
C PRO A 28 -0.06 -3.54 15.15
N GLY A 29 0.23 -2.67 14.18
CA GLY A 29 0.31 -1.22 14.37
C GLY A 29 -0.99 -0.50 13.96
N ARG A 30 -1.16 0.74 14.42
CA ARG A 30 -2.26 1.60 13.97
C ARG A 30 -1.96 2.10 12.56
N LEU A 31 -2.85 1.83 11.62
CA LEU A 31 -2.71 2.26 10.22
C LEU A 31 -2.48 3.77 10.09
N GLN A 32 -1.50 4.15 9.26
CA GLN A 32 -1.28 5.53 8.83
C GLN A 32 -1.27 5.67 7.30
N PHE A 33 -0.65 4.74 6.58
CA PHE A 33 -0.60 4.78 5.11
C PHE A 33 -1.01 3.44 4.50
N PHE A 34 -1.79 3.49 3.42
CA PHE A 34 -2.14 2.33 2.62
C PHE A 34 -1.11 2.16 1.50
N VAL A 35 -0.60 0.94 1.27
CA VAL A 35 0.38 0.68 0.21
C VAL A 35 -0.25 -0.09 -0.94
N SER A 36 -0.31 0.54 -2.11
CA SER A 36 -0.60 -0.13 -3.38
C SER A 36 0.72 -0.53 -4.04
N HIS A 37 0.88 -1.81 -4.38
CA HIS A 37 2.12 -2.29 -4.98
C HIS A 37 1.92 -3.55 -5.83
N PHE A 38 2.85 -3.78 -6.76
CA PHE A 38 2.93 -5.03 -7.48
C PHE A 38 3.70 -6.09 -6.66
N TRP A 39 3.11 -7.27 -6.47
CA TRP A 39 3.77 -8.38 -5.75
C TRP A 39 5.07 -8.86 -6.42
N GLY A 40 5.24 -8.62 -7.71
CA GLY A 40 6.45 -8.98 -8.44
C GLY A 40 7.61 -8.00 -8.25
N THR A 41 7.36 -6.80 -7.70
CA THR A 41 8.40 -5.81 -7.40
C THR A 41 9.44 -6.40 -6.45
N CYS A 42 10.71 -6.08 -6.69
CA CYS A 42 11.81 -6.54 -5.84
C CYS A 42 11.58 -6.08 -4.39
N PHE A 43 11.72 -6.99 -3.42
CA PHE A 43 11.45 -6.64 -2.02
C PHE A 43 12.43 -5.61 -1.47
N ARG A 44 13.69 -5.63 -1.90
CA ARG A 44 14.66 -4.58 -1.56
C ARG A 44 14.18 -3.21 -2.06
N HIS A 45 13.66 -3.18 -3.29
CA HIS A 45 13.08 -1.96 -3.88
C HIS A 45 11.92 -1.46 -3.04
N PHE A 46 10.97 -2.35 -2.75
CA PHE A 46 9.81 -2.05 -1.93
C PHE A 46 10.19 -1.44 -0.57
N VAL A 47 11.09 -2.09 0.16
CA VAL A 47 11.53 -1.62 1.50
C VAL A 47 12.21 -0.26 1.41
N GLU A 48 13.10 -0.07 0.43
CA GLU A 48 13.78 1.21 0.25
C GLU A 48 12.79 2.33 -0.10
N THR A 49 11.83 2.07 -1.00
CA THR A 49 10.79 3.04 -1.34
C THR A 49 9.91 3.43 -0.14
N VAL A 50 9.48 2.44 0.65
CA VAL A 50 8.66 2.71 1.85
C VAL A 50 9.47 3.47 2.91
N ARG A 51 10.74 3.12 3.11
CA ARG A 51 11.66 3.84 4.00
C ARG A 51 11.83 5.30 3.56
N ARG A 52 12.09 5.54 2.27
CA ARG A 52 12.25 6.89 1.72
C ARG A 52 10.98 7.72 1.84
N HIS A 53 9.82 7.12 1.62
CA HIS A 53 8.54 7.78 1.89
C HIS A 53 8.42 8.16 3.37
N ALA A 54 8.71 7.23 4.29
CA ALA A 54 8.65 7.46 5.74
C ALA A 54 9.55 8.64 6.17
N GLU A 55 10.81 8.63 5.74
CA GLU A 55 11.80 9.68 6.00
C GLU A 55 11.41 11.04 5.41
N GLY A 56 10.70 11.03 4.29
CA GLY A 56 10.18 12.24 3.65
C GLY A 56 8.87 12.77 4.25
N THR A 57 8.31 12.11 5.27
CA THR A 57 7.13 12.63 5.98
C THR A 57 7.51 13.69 7.02
N ALA A 58 6.54 14.51 7.46
CA ALA A 58 6.74 15.46 8.55
C ALA A 58 6.71 14.80 9.95
N ILE A 59 6.64 13.46 10.04
CA ILE A 59 6.59 12.73 11.31
C ILE A 59 8.01 12.60 11.84
N HIS A 60 8.26 13.10 13.06
CA HIS A 60 9.60 13.17 13.66
C HIS A 60 10.28 11.80 13.79
N GLU A 61 9.53 10.77 14.21
CA GLU A 61 10.02 9.40 14.33
C GLU A 61 9.51 8.56 13.16
N TRP A 62 10.18 8.63 12.01
CA TRP A 62 9.77 7.92 10.80
C TRP A 62 9.71 6.40 10.98
N SER A 63 10.48 5.84 11.92
CA SER A 63 10.49 4.40 12.21
C SER A 63 9.20 3.93 12.91
N SER A 64 8.44 4.86 13.50
CA SER A 64 7.14 4.57 14.11
C SER A 64 6.00 4.48 13.09
N ILE A 65 6.25 4.84 11.83
CA ILE A 65 5.22 4.90 10.80
C ILE A 65 4.75 3.51 10.41
N SER A 66 3.44 3.30 10.48
CA SER A 66 2.81 2.02 10.12
C SER A 66 2.14 2.06 8.76
N TYR A 67 2.43 1.03 7.96
CA TYR A 67 1.89 0.85 6.61
C TYR A 67 1.01 -0.39 6.54
N TRP A 68 -0.16 -0.27 5.92
CA TRP A 68 -0.93 -1.44 5.51
C TRP A 68 -0.39 -1.97 4.19
N VAL A 69 -0.01 -3.25 4.15
CA VAL A 69 0.62 -3.89 3.00
C VAL A 69 -0.05 -5.24 2.79
N CYS A 70 -0.74 -5.42 1.66
CA CYS A 70 -1.67 -6.54 1.47
C CYS A 70 -1.11 -7.94 1.82
N PHE A 71 0.12 -8.28 1.42
CA PHE A 71 0.69 -9.61 1.71
C PHE A 71 1.13 -9.80 3.17
N LEU A 72 1.19 -8.72 3.96
CA LEU A 72 1.51 -8.73 5.39
C LEU A 72 0.23 -8.61 6.24
N SER A 73 -0.70 -7.77 5.81
CA SER A 73 -1.90 -7.39 6.54
C SER A 73 -3.07 -8.35 6.33
N ASN A 74 -3.19 -8.96 5.14
CA ASN A 74 -4.24 -9.94 4.89
C ASN A 74 -3.85 -11.29 5.50
N ASN A 75 -4.82 -11.99 6.09
CA ASN A 75 -4.67 -13.38 6.45
C ASN A 75 -4.47 -14.26 5.19
N GLN A 76 -3.23 -14.68 4.96
CA GLN A 76 -2.85 -15.48 3.80
C GLN A 76 -3.43 -16.92 3.85
N TRP A 77 -3.97 -17.33 5.00
CA TRP A 77 -4.67 -18.60 5.18
C TRP A 77 -6.15 -18.56 4.80
N ASP A 78 -6.72 -17.36 4.62
CA ASP A 78 -8.11 -17.17 4.22
C ASP A 78 -8.25 -15.93 3.30
N VAL A 79 -7.50 -15.94 2.21
CA VAL A 79 -7.48 -14.84 1.25
C VAL A 79 -8.88 -14.57 0.68
N ALA A 80 -9.74 -15.60 0.56
CA ALA A 80 -11.10 -15.45 0.05
C ALA A 80 -11.93 -14.52 0.96
N ALA A 81 -11.86 -14.71 2.28
CA ALA A 81 -12.49 -13.80 3.22
C ALA A 81 -11.86 -12.39 3.17
N GLU A 82 -10.53 -12.31 3.07
CA GLU A 82 -9.79 -11.03 3.01
C GLU A 82 -10.14 -10.19 1.78
N VAL A 83 -10.49 -10.80 0.66
CA VAL A 83 -10.96 -10.10 -0.55
C VAL A 83 -12.49 -9.93 -0.58
N GLY A 84 -13.17 -10.19 0.55
CA GLY A 84 -14.59 -9.92 0.75
C GLY A 84 -15.54 -11.02 0.28
N GLY A 85 -15.04 -12.22 -0.05
CA GLY A 85 -15.90 -13.37 -0.38
C GLY A 85 -16.85 -13.18 -1.56
N GLY A 86 -16.54 -12.26 -2.48
CA GLY A 86 -17.41 -11.86 -3.59
C GLY A 86 -18.03 -10.47 -3.45
N HIS A 87 -18.00 -9.88 -2.25
CA HIS A 87 -18.39 -8.50 -1.96
C HIS A 87 -17.15 -7.69 -1.61
N TRP A 88 -16.51 -7.08 -2.61
CA TRP A 88 -15.22 -6.40 -2.45
C TRP A 88 -15.25 -5.25 -1.42
N GLN A 89 -16.41 -4.66 -1.13
CA GLN A 89 -16.56 -3.65 -0.07
C GLN A 89 -16.31 -4.23 1.33
N ASP A 90 -16.44 -5.54 1.51
CA ASP A 90 -16.18 -6.21 2.78
C ASP A 90 -14.71 -6.65 2.90
N SER A 91 -13.90 -6.42 1.86
CA SER A 91 -12.49 -6.78 1.85
C SER A 91 -11.66 -5.92 2.82
N SER A 92 -10.59 -6.51 3.36
CA SER A 92 -9.71 -5.84 4.30
C SER A 92 -9.00 -4.63 3.69
N PHE A 93 -8.70 -4.65 2.38
CA PHE A 93 -8.11 -3.49 1.70
C PHE A 93 -9.08 -2.30 1.69
N TYR A 94 -10.35 -2.54 1.36
CA TYR A 94 -11.35 -1.47 1.25
C TYR A 94 -11.63 -0.86 2.62
N LEU A 95 -11.78 -1.72 3.63
CA LEU A 95 -11.98 -1.30 5.01
C LEU A 95 -10.76 -0.54 5.56
N ALA A 96 -9.54 -0.98 5.26
CA ALA A 96 -8.31 -0.28 5.66
C ALA A 96 -8.24 1.12 5.03
N LEU A 97 -8.44 1.21 3.72
CA LEU A 97 -8.40 2.48 2.98
C LEU A 97 -9.46 3.47 3.48
N ARG A 98 -10.67 3.00 3.80
CA ARG A 98 -11.79 3.83 4.26
C ARG A 98 -11.97 3.92 5.77
N SER A 99 -10.99 3.45 6.53
CA SER A 99 -11.06 3.42 8.00
C SER A 99 -11.13 4.79 8.69
N GLY A 100 -10.92 5.89 7.94
CA GLY A 100 -10.72 7.24 8.49
C GLY A 100 -9.36 7.43 9.20
N LEU A 101 -8.56 6.36 9.34
CA LEU A 101 -7.21 6.41 9.89
C LEU A 101 -6.14 6.53 8.80
N CYS A 102 -6.46 6.06 7.59
CA CYS A 102 -5.55 6.12 6.45
C CYS A 102 -5.38 7.56 6.00
N ARG A 103 -4.14 8.06 5.99
CA ARG A 103 -3.80 9.42 5.58
C ARG A 103 -3.66 9.56 4.07
N ALA A 104 -3.02 8.59 3.42
CA ALA A 104 -2.80 8.61 1.98
C ALA A 104 -2.60 7.18 1.46
N THR A 105 -2.76 7.00 0.15
CA THR A 105 -2.31 5.82 -0.55
C THR A 105 -0.93 6.06 -1.15
N CYS A 106 0.03 5.24 -0.75
CA CYS A 106 1.38 5.20 -1.29
C CYS A 106 1.47 4.11 -2.36
N MET A 107 1.55 4.50 -3.64
CA MET A 107 1.84 3.56 -4.71
C MET A 107 3.35 3.38 -4.85
N VAL A 108 3.85 2.18 -4.58
CA VAL A 108 5.26 1.82 -4.77
C VAL A 108 5.49 1.54 -6.25
N LEU A 109 6.12 2.47 -6.97
CA LEU A 109 6.50 2.32 -8.37
C LEU A 109 7.87 1.67 -8.51
N ASP A 110 7.96 0.67 -9.38
CA ASP A 110 9.24 0.19 -9.90
C ASP A 110 9.66 0.97 -11.15
N ASP A 111 10.88 0.76 -11.63
CA ASP A 111 11.49 1.47 -12.77
C ASP A 111 10.68 1.34 -14.07
N LYS A 112 9.76 0.37 -14.12
CA LYS A 112 8.89 0.07 -15.26
C LYS A 112 7.44 0.49 -15.02
N ALA A 113 7.15 1.12 -13.88
CA ALA A 113 5.81 1.47 -13.43
C ALA A 113 4.80 0.31 -13.55
N LEU A 114 5.25 -0.95 -13.33
CA LEU A 114 4.41 -2.13 -13.49
C LEU A 114 3.13 -2.12 -12.64
N PRO A 115 3.06 -1.54 -11.44
CA PRO A 115 1.80 -1.43 -10.70
C PRO A 115 0.67 -0.80 -11.53
N LEU A 116 0.97 0.17 -12.41
CA LEU A 116 -0.03 0.82 -13.28
C LEU A 116 -0.56 -0.10 -14.40
N THR A 117 0.01 -1.30 -14.55
CA THR A 117 -0.45 -2.32 -15.50
C THR A 117 -1.26 -3.44 -14.83
N ARG A 118 -1.43 -3.38 -13.50
CA ARG A 118 -2.10 -4.43 -12.72
C ARG A 118 -3.51 -4.01 -12.38
N SER A 119 -4.50 -4.82 -12.77
CA SER A 119 -5.92 -4.56 -12.50
C SER A 119 -6.21 -4.26 -11.03
N TRP A 120 -5.60 -5.01 -10.11
CA TRP A 120 -5.79 -4.80 -8.67
C TRP A 120 -5.23 -3.45 -8.18
N CYS A 121 -4.02 -3.07 -8.61
CA CYS A 121 -3.45 -1.77 -8.25
C CYS A 121 -4.26 -0.61 -8.85
N LEU A 122 -4.75 -0.76 -10.09
CA LEU A 122 -5.65 0.23 -10.70
C LEU A 122 -6.99 0.35 -9.96
N PHE A 123 -7.49 -0.77 -9.44
CA PHE A 123 -8.69 -0.77 -8.61
C PHE A 123 -8.47 -0.03 -7.28
N GLU A 124 -7.33 -0.25 -6.61
CA GLU A 124 -6.95 0.50 -5.41
C GLU A 124 -6.80 2.01 -5.69
N VAL A 125 -6.23 2.38 -6.85
CA VAL A 125 -6.15 3.77 -7.32
C VAL A 125 -7.54 4.37 -7.53
N LEU A 126 -8.46 3.64 -8.18
CA LEU A 126 -9.84 4.09 -8.34
C LEU A 126 -10.48 4.34 -6.98
N GLN A 127 -10.36 3.41 -6.03
CA GLN A 127 -10.91 3.59 -4.68
C GLN A 127 -10.28 4.78 -3.95
N THR A 128 -9.00 5.03 -4.15
CA THR A 128 -8.28 6.20 -3.62
C THR A 128 -8.91 7.50 -4.13
N PHE A 129 -9.17 7.62 -5.43
CA PHE A 129 -9.80 8.81 -5.99
C PHE A 129 -11.25 8.99 -5.54
N LEU A 130 -12.01 7.89 -5.46
CA LEU A 130 -13.39 7.93 -4.94
C LEU A 130 -13.44 8.36 -3.47
N LEU A 131 -12.48 7.94 -2.64
CA LEU A 131 -12.37 8.41 -1.27
C LEU A 131 -12.01 9.90 -1.21
N LEU A 132 -11.03 10.34 -2.00
CA LEU A 132 -10.61 11.74 -2.05
C LEU A 132 -11.76 12.69 -2.42
N GLN A 133 -12.63 12.27 -3.35
CA GLN A 133 -13.80 13.04 -3.79
C GLN A 133 -14.99 12.97 -2.84
N SER A 134 -14.97 12.08 -1.85
CA SER A 134 -16.06 11.95 -0.90
C SER A 134 -16.12 13.15 0.05
N SER A 135 -17.33 13.56 0.43
CA SER A 135 -17.54 14.66 1.40
C SER A 135 -17.04 14.33 2.81
N ASP A 136 -16.83 13.05 3.10
CA ASP A 136 -16.36 12.50 4.37
C ASP A 136 -14.94 11.92 4.26
N ASN A 137 -14.08 12.57 3.47
CA ASN A 137 -12.72 12.06 3.22
C ASN A 137 -11.79 12.13 4.46
N GLY A 138 -12.24 12.68 5.59
CA GLY A 138 -11.49 12.65 6.85
C GLY A 138 -10.11 13.32 6.81
N GLY A 139 -9.84 14.20 5.83
CA GLY A 139 -8.50 14.76 5.62
C GLY A 139 -7.54 13.83 4.87
N PHE A 140 -8.06 12.83 4.16
CA PHE A 140 -7.29 11.95 3.28
C PHE A 140 -6.58 12.76 2.18
N GLU A 141 -5.25 12.61 2.11
CA GLU A 141 -4.35 13.36 1.25
C GLU A 141 -4.35 12.86 -0.21
N GLY A 142 -4.92 11.68 -0.48
CA GLY A 142 -5.05 11.12 -1.83
C GLY A 142 -3.96 10.11 -2.20
N LEU A 143 -3.52 10.15 -3.46
CA LEU A 143 -2.55 9.22 -4.04
C LEU A 143 -1.16 9.85 -4.10
N THR A 144 -0.16 9.13 -3.63
CA THR A 144 1.25 9.51 -3.68
C THR A 144 2.04 8.43 -4.41
N PHE A 145 2.81 8.82 -5.43
CA PHE A 145 3.73 7.90 -6.11
C PHE A 145 5.09 7.89 -5.42
N CYS A 146 5.49 6.73 -4.94
CA CYS A 146 6.72 6.53 -4.18
C CYS A 146 7.72 5.74 -5.02
N THR A 147 8.97 6.19 -5.04
CA THR A 147 10.12 5.51 -5.68
C THR A 147 11.27 5.38 -4.68
N GLN A 148 12.35 4.69 -5.05
CA GLN A 148 13.57 4.65 -4.23
C GLN A 148 14.27 6.01 -4.14
N GLU A 149 14.00 6.93 -5.06
CA GLU A 149 14.56 8.28 -5.07
C GLU A 149 13.73 9.27 -4.23
N GLY A 150 12.52 8.89 -3.83
CA GLY A 150 11.61 9.74 -3.06
C GLY A 150 10.20 9.73 -3.61
N VAL A 151 9.42 10.74 -3.18
CA VAL A 151 8.04 10.93 -3.57
C VAL A 151 7.97 11.81 -4.82
N LEU A 152 7.38 11.29 -5.90
CA LEU A 152 7.21 12.09 -7.12
C LEU A 152 6.30 13.29 -6.85
N GLY A 153 6.72 14.47 -7.33
CA GLY A 153 5.96 15.72 -7.20
C GLY A 153 6.12 16.46 -5.86
N LYS A 154 6.86 15.92 -4.88
CA LYS A 154 7.15 16.61 -3.61
C LYS A 154 8.39 17.51 -3.68
N ASP A 155 9.26 17.26 -4.65
CA ASP A 155 10.56 17.89 -4.80
C ASP A 155 10.48 18.82 -6.02
N ARG A 156 10.46 20.15 -5.81
CA ARG A 156 10.43 21.14 -6.92
C ARG A 156 11.67 21.09 -7.84
N SER A 157 12.68 20.30 -7.48
CA SER A 157 13.99 20.23 -8.15
C SER A 157 14.19 19.00 -9.04
N GLY A 158 13.23 18.09 -9.15
CA GLY A 158 13.41 16.92 -10.01
C GLY A 158 12.14 16.13 -10.24
N CYS A 159 11.76 16.03 -11.52
CA CYS A 159 10.76 15.11 -12.09
C CYS A 159 9.33 15.65 -12.23
N ALA A 160 9.10 16.13 -13.46
CA ALA A 160 7.88 16.24 -14.26
C ALA A 160 6.52 16.29 -13.54
N ASP A 161 5.89 17.44 -13.74
CA ASP A 161 4.45 17.67 -13.73
C ASP A 161 3.68 16.48 -14.38
N VAL A 162 3.13 15.58 -13.56
CA VAL A 162 2.10 14.61 -13.98
C VAL A 162 0.74 15.29 -13.90
N SER A 163 0.63 16.48 -14.49
CA SER A 163 -0.67 16.99 -14.92
C SER A 163 -1.17 16.09 -16.04
N ILE A 164 -2.09 15.19 -15.69
CA ILE A 164 -3.11 14.65 -16.60
C ILE A 164 -2.53 13.84 -17.78
N ALA A 165 -2.21 12.57 -17.53
CA ALA A 165 -2.18 11.53 -18.56
C ALA A 165 -3.21 10.41 -18.29
N LEU A 166 -4.17 10.65 -17.39
CA LEU A 166 -5.33 9.78 -17.14
C LEU A 166 -6.65 10.35 -17.67
N ALA A 167 -6.60 11.45 -18.44
CA ALA A 167 -7.76 11.91 -19.20
C ALA A 167 -7.41 11.95 -20.69
N LYS A 168 -7.82 10.90 -21.40
CA LYS A 168 -8.33 11.01 -22.77
C LYS A 168 -9.66 10.27 -22.83
#